data_AF-A0A316VES7-F1
#
_entry.id   AF-A0A316VES7-F1
#
_cell.length_a   1.000
_cell.length_b   1.000
_cell.length_c   1.000
_cell.angle_alpha   90.00
_cell.angle_beta   90.00
_cell.angle_gamma   90.00
#
_symmetry.space_group_name_H-M   'P 1'
#
loop_
_entity.id
_entity.type
_entity.pdbx_description
1 polymer ?
#
loop_
_entity_poly.entity_id
_entity_poly.type
_entity_poly.pdbx_seq_one_letter_code
_entity_poly.pdbx_strand_id
1 'polypeptide(L)'
;MRSISTKISLAFFAFFAFVTMGESTSEGNNKRDGSVLPYSTPSCGSNTKHACKFTCRKKPHCQDLGFDRSKIPCSCPAQICPDGKIYAYYSQKPLTDEELSEQPHVRATCFPHGCVPAAIAPFHKQIGVCTPPEGTDPEPNSS
;
A
#
# COMPACT_ATOMS: atom_id res chain seq x y z
N MET A 1 69.62 -32.97 2.47
CA MET A 1 69.81 -33.31 3.90
C MET A 1 68.69 -32.70 4.70
N ARG A 2 68.19 -33.47 5.67
CA ARG A 2 67.06 -33.22 6.57
C ARG A 2 67.26 -31.93 7.39
N SER A 3 66.19 -31.18 7.66
CA SER A 3 65.78 -30.95 9.05
C SER A 3 64.35 -30.40 9.12
N ILE A 4 63.49 -31.20 9.75
CA ILE A 4 62.12 -30.89 10.12
C ILE A 4 62.21 -30.26 11.51
N SER A 5 61.59 -29.09 11.73
CA SER A 5 61.35 -28.60 13.09
C SER A 5 59.93 -28.09 13.22
N THR A 6 59.09 -29.03 13.68
CA THR A 6 57.74 -28.85 14.16
C THR A 6 57.76 -27.99 15.43
N LYS A 7 57.00 -26.90 15.47
CA LYS A 7 56.53 -26.32 16.74
C LYS A 7 55.03 -26.05 16.67
N ILE A 8 54.32 -26.93 17.34
CA ILE A 8 52.95 -26.80 17.83
C ILE A 8 52.92 -25.64 18.83
N SER A 9 52.00 -24.70 18.68
CA SER A 9 51.53 -23.90 19.83
C SER A 9 50.11 -23.39 19.62
N LEU A 10 49.22 -24.10 20.32
CA LEU A 10 48.13 -23.57 21.13
C LEU A 10 47.12 -22.66 20.44
N ALA A 11 46.02 -23.33 20.08
CA ALA A 11 44.69 -22.79 19.97
C ALA A 11 44.39 -21.77 21.09
N PHE A 12 44.13 -20.52 20.69
CA PHE A 12 43.33 -19.59 21.47
C PHE A 12 41.91 -19.61 20.91
N PHE A 13 41.08 -20.48 21.49
CA PHE A 13 39.62 -20.39 21.36
C PHE A 13 39.16 -19.15 22.14
N ALA A 14 39.11 -18.01 21.47
CA ALA A 14 38.34 -16.87 21.96
C ALA A 14 36.86 -17.16 21.67
N PHE A 15 36.17 -17.67 22.68
CA PHE A 15 34.72 -17.66 22.79
C PHE A 15 34.25 -16.20 22.78
N PHE A 16 34.05 -15.62 21.59
CA PHE A 16 33.21 -14.44 21.47
C PHE A 16 31.77 -14.91 21.55
N ALA A 17 31.25 -14.92 22.78
CA ALA A 17 29.83 -14.83 23.02
C ALA A 17 29.37 -13.46 22.51
N PHE A 18 29.09 -13.38 21.20
CA PHE A 18 28.26 -12.30 20.70
C PHE A 18 26.88 -12.54 21.29
N VAL A 19 26.57 -11.68 22.27
CA VAL A 19 25.21 -11.39 22.71
C VAL A 19 24.38 -11.23 21.44
N THR A 20 23.53 -12.21 21.16
CA THR A 20 22.43 -12.05 20.23
C THR A 20 21.53 -10.99 20.86
N MET A 21 21.80 -9.71 20.57
CA MET A 21 20.76 -8.70 20.66
C MET A 21 19.63 -9.27 19.83
N GLY A 22 18.52 -9.59 20.51
CA GLY A 22 17.32 -10.06 19.87
C GLY A 22 16.99 -9.08 18.78
N GLU A 23 17.21 -9.52 17.55
CA GLU A 23 16.61 -8.94 16.37
C GLU A 23 15.12 -9.10 16.63
N SER A 24 14.52 -8.05 17.21
CA SER A 24 13.10 -7.85 17.09
C SER A 24 12.88 -7.73 15.60
N THR A 25 12.57 -8.85 14.97
CA THR A 25 11.83 -8.92 13.72
C THR A 25 10.51 -8.21 14.00
N SER A 26 10.57 -6.88 14.00
CA SER A 26 9.45 -6.04 13.68
C SER A 26 9.01 -6.53 12.32
N GLU A 27 7.95 -7.35 12.32
CA GLU A 27 7.27 -7.81 11.14
C GLU A 27 7.25 -6.68 10.14
N GLY A 28 7.88 -6.94 9.01
CA GLY A 28 8.17 -5.95 8.00
C GLY A 28 6.90 -5.22 7.63
N ASN A 29 6.83 -3.96 8.03
CA ASN A 29 6.05 -3.01 7.28
C ASN A 29 6.82 -2.82 5.97
N ASN A 30 6.62 -3.78 5.06
CA ASN A 30 6.98 -3.71 3.66
C ASN A 30 6.25 -2.47 3.12
N LYS A 31 6.81 -1.29 3.38
CA LYS A 31 6.57 -0.09 2.59
C LYS A 31 6.95 -0.54 1.20
N ARG A 32 5.95 -0.96 0.43
CA ARG A 32 6.09 -1.15 -1.00
C ARG A 32 6.63 0.17 -1.49
N ASP A 33 7.91 0.21 -1.86
CA ASP A 33 8.52 1.34 -2.55
C ASP A 33 7.58 1.69 -3.71
N GLY A 34 6.81 2.78 -3.57
CA GLY A 34 5.80 3.20 -4.55
C GLY A 34 4.33 3.24 -4.09
N SER A 35 3.99 2.95 -2.82
CA SER A 35 2.64 3.26 -2.29
C SER A 35 2.54 4.74 -1.96
N VAL A 36 1.61 5.45 -2.61
CA VAL A 36 1.37 6.89 -2.38
C VAL A 36 0.59 7.11 -1.09
N LEU A 37 -0.39 6.25 -0.82
CA LEU A 37 -1.19 6.26 0.40
C LEU A 37 -0.55 5.35 1.46
N PRO A 38 -0.74 5.66 2.76
CA PRO A 38 -0.26 4.81 3.86
C PRO A 38 -1.11 3.54 4.04
N TYR A 39 -2.12 3.32 3.20
CA TYR A 39 -3.00 2.16 3.23
C TYR A 39 -3.25 1.62 1.82
N SER A 40 -3.64 0.34 1.76
CA SER A 40 -4.01 -0.32 0.52
C SER A 40 -5.42 0.06 0.07
N THR A 41 -5.62 0.14 -1.23
CA THR A 41 -6.90 0.43 -1.91
C THR A 41 -7.30 -0.81 -2.73
N PRO A 42 -7.70 -1.92 -2.10
CA PRO A 42 -7.93 -3.18 -2.80
C PRO A 42 -9.17 -3.12 -3.69
N SER A 43 -9.12 -3.82 -4.83
CA SER A 43 -10.32 -4.17 -5.58
C SER A 43 -10.96 -5.40 -4.94
N CYS A 44 -12.29 -5.44 -4.95
CA CYS A 44 -13.11 -6.51 -4.40
C CYS A 44 -14.20 -6.92 -5.39
N GLY A 45 -14.96 -7.97 -5.05
CA GLY A 45 -16.00 -8.53 -5.91
C GLY A 45 -15.42 -9.40 -7.03
N SER A 46 -16.11 -10.49 -7.34
CA SER A 46 -15.71 -11.44 -8.39
C SER A 46 -16.43 -11.10 -9.69
N ASN A 47 -15.69 -10.69 -10.71
CA ASN A 47 -16.24 -10.43 -12.04
C ASN A 47 -16.09 -11.67 -12.93
N THR A 48 -17.07 -12.58 -12.89
CA THR A 48 -16.97 -13.91 -13.52
C THR A 48 -17.61 -14.01 -14.90
N LYS A 49 -18.30 -12.98 -15.38
CA LYS A 49 -19.14 -13.10 -16.59
C LYS A 49 -18.66 -12.31 -17.80
N HIS A 50 -17.85 -11.26 -17.64
CA HIS A 50 -17.42 -10.43 -18.76
C HIS A 50 -15.93 -10.06 -18.65
N ALA A 51 -15.12 -10.60 -19.56
CA ALA A 51 -13.74 -10.13 -19.75
C ALA A 51 -13.77 -8.72 -20.34
N CYS A 52 -13.27 -7.74 -19.60
CA CYS A 52 -13.15 -6.39 -20.11
C CYS A 52 -12.04 -6.33 -21.15
N LYS A 53 -12.37 -5.94 -22.39
CA LYS A 53 -11.41 -5.81 -23.48
C LYS A 53 -10.56 -4.53 -23.41
N PHE A 54 -10.76 -3.70 -22.39
CA PHE A 54 -10.06 -2.43 -22.26
C PHE A 54 -8.74 -2.61 -21.53
N THR A 55 -7.64 -2.23 -22.19
CA THR A 55 -6.31 -2.18 -21.58
C THR A 55 -6.15 -0.88 -20.80
N CYS A 56 -5.85 -0.99 -19.50
CA CYS A 56 -5.56 0.16 -18.66
C CYS A 56 -4.02 0.42 -18.55
N ARG A 57 -3.41 1.26 -19.43
CA ARG A 57 -2.17 2.10 -19.31
C ARG A 57 -1.95 2.78 -17.95
N LYS A 58 -1.37 2.06 -17.03
CA LYS A 58 -0.99 2.60 -15.72
C LYS A 58 0.04 3.72 -15.86
N LYS A 59 -0.12 4.79 -15.09
CA LYS A 59 0.96 5.75 -14.88
C LYS A 59 2.02 5.14 -13.94
N PRO A 60 3.32 5.32 -14.23
CA PRO A 60 4.37 4.86 -13.34
C PRO A 60 4.30 5.62 -12.02
N HIS A 61 4.66 4.96 -10.91
CA HIS A 61 4.70 5.54 -9.56
C HIS A 61 3.36 5.99 -8.96
N CYS A 62 2.23 5.77 -9.64
CA CYS A 62 0.90 6.04 -9.10
C CYS A 62 0.27 4.76 -8.53
N GLN A 63 -0.49 4.91 -7.46
CA GLN A 63 -1.24 3.84 -6.81
C GLN A 63 -2.66 3.75 -7.38
N ASP A 64 -3.09 2.55 -7.78
CA ASP A 64 -4.45 2.29 -8.27
C ASP A 64 -5.46 2.36 -7.10
N LEU A 65 -6.59 3.04 -7.32
CA LEU A 65 -7.73 3.08 -6.41
C LEU A 65 -8.70 1.96 -6.76
N GLY A 66 -8.66 0.87 -5.99
CA GLY A 66 -9.51 -0.30 -6.18
C GLY A 66 -10.99 -0.02 -5.93
N PHE A 67 -11.84 -0.87 -6.52
CA PHE A 67 -13.30 -0.76 -6.46
C PHE A 67 -13.96 -2.12 -6.65
N ASP A 68 -15.26 -2.18 -6.39
CA ASP A 68 -16.08 -3.39 -6.43
C ASP A 68 -16.44 -3.74 -7.87
N ARG A 69 -15.75 -4.76 -8.38
CA ARG A 69 -15.89 -5.25 -9.75
C ARG A 69 -17.16 -6.07 -9.97
N SER A 70 -17.90 -6.42 -8.91
CA SER A 70 -19.22 -7.04 -9.05
C SER A 70 -20.30 -6.01 -9.41
N LYS A 71 -20.11 -4.74 -8.99
CA LYS A 71 -21.02 -3.62 -9.30
C LYS A 71 -20.65 -2.92 -10.60
N ILE A 72 -19.37 -2.67 -10.81
CA ILE A 72 -18.84 -2.03 -12.02
C ILE A 72 -17.85 -3.01 -12.67
N PRO A 73 -18.30 -3.88 -13.59
CA PRO A 73 -17.43 -4.94 -14.10
C PRO A 73 -16.28 -4.41 -14.96
N CYS A 74 -16.55 -3.41 -15.81
CA CYS A 74 -15.58 -2.87 -16.76
C CYS A 74 -15.39 -1.37 -16.59
N SER A 75 -14.44 -1.02 -15.71
CA SER A 75 -13.88 0.32 -15.64
C SER A 75 -12.39 0.26 -15.33
N CYS A 76 -11.66 1.31 -15.69
CA CYS A 76 -10.27 1.46 -15.26
C CYS A 76 -10.24 2.18 -13.90
N PRO A 77 -9.42 1.72 -12.94
CA PRO A 77 -9.29 2.40 -11.67
C PRO A 77 -8.71 3.80 -11.87
N ALA A 78 -9.17 4.75 -11.07
CA ALA A 78 -8.47 6.02 -10.89
C ALA A 78 -7.13 5.77 -10.20
N GLN A 79 -6.17 6.68 -10.36
CA GLN A 79 -4.85 6.54 -9.78
C GLN A 79 -4.48 7.78 -8.96
N ILE A 80 -3.99 7.59 -7.75
CA ILE A 80 -3.39 8.67 -6.96
C ILE A 80 -1.87 8.65 -7.17
N CYS A 81 -1.28 9.79 -7.46
CA CYS A 81 0.13 9.93 -7.79
C CYS A 81 0.90 10.65 -6.66
N PRO A 82 2.25 10.63 -6.66
CA PRO A 82 3.07 11.23 -5.59
C PRO A 82 2.88 12.74 -5.40
N ASP A 83 2.26 13.42 -6.36
CA ASP A 83 1.84 14.82 -6.26
C ASP A 83 0.57 15.02 -5.40
N GLY A 84 0.02 13.94 -4.84
CA GLY A 84 -1.22 13.93 -4.05
C GLY A 84 -2.48 14.07 -4.89
N LYS A 85 -2.38 14.09 -6.23
CA LYS A 85 -3.51 14.29 -7.12
C LYS A 85 -4.03 12.97 -7.66
N ILE A 86 -5.31 12.96 -7.98
CA ILE A 86 -6.01 11.80 -8.52
C ILE A 86 -6.27 12.02 -10.00
N TYR A 87 -5.93 11.03 -10.79
CA TYR A 87 -6.08 11.06 -12.24
C TYR A 87 -7.05 9.96 -12.66
N ALA A 88 -7.99 10.33 -13.55
CA ALA A 88 -8.66 9.32 -14.34
C ALA A 88 -7.65 8.67 -15.26
N TYR A 89 -7.92 7.41 -15.55
CA TYR A 89 -7.07 6.57 -16.36
C TYR A 89 -6.75 7.15 -17.76
N TYR A 90 -7.71 7.82 -18.41
CA TYR A 90 -7.52 8.45 -19.73
C TYR A 90 -7.06 9.92 -19.68
N SER A 91 -6.91 10.49 -18.48
CA SER A 91 -6.65 11.92 -18.31
C SER A 91 -5.19 12.20 -17.98
N GLN A 92 -4.63 13.20 -18.67
CA GLN A 92 -3.36 13.80 -18.27
C GLN A 92 -3.53 14.87 -17.19
N LYS A 93 -4.77 15.36 -16.99
CA LYS A 93 -5.10 16.35 -15.98
C LYS A 93 -5.62 15.67 -14.70
N PRO A 94 -5.32 16.23 -13.52
CA PRO A 94 -6.00 15.85 -12.28
C PRO A 94 -7.50 15.94 -12.44
N LEU A 95 -8.24 15.04 -11.79
CA LEU A 95 -9.69 15.10 -11.71
C LEU A 95 -10.12 16.30 -10.87
N THR A 96 -11.19 16.97 -11.30
CA THR A 96 -11.92 17.88 -10.40
C THR A 96 -12.72 17.09 -9.37
N ASP A 97 -13.23 17.76 -8.33
CA ASP A 97 -14.05 17.09 -7.31
C ASP A 97 -15.32 16.48 -7.91
N GLU A 98 -15.92 17.13 -8.90
CA GLU A 98 -17.09 16.62 -9.63
C GLU A 98 -16.73 15.37 -10.43
N GLU A 99 -15.62 15.38 -11.17
CA GLU A 99 -15.15 14.20 -11.92
C GLU A 99 -14.72 13.06 -11.00
N LEU A 100 -14.19 13.39 -9.81
CA LEU A 100 -13.80 12.42 -8.79
C LEU A 100 -15.02 11.70 -8.21
N SER A 101 -16.15 12.40 -8.04
CA SER A 101 -17.40 11.80 -7.53
C SER A 101 -17.96 10.69 -8.43
N GLU A 102 -17.63 10.73 -9.72
CA GLU A 102 -18.05 9.73 -10.70
C GLU A 102 -17.10 8.54 -10.80
N GLN A 103 -15.97 8.54 -10.07
CA GLN A 103 -14.99 7.46 -10.17
C GLN A 103 -15.49 6.15 -9.55
N PRO A 104 -15.06 5.00 -10.09
CA PRO A 104 -15.50 3.69 -9.60
C PRO A 104 -15.23 3.45 -8.11
N HIS A 105 -14.08 3.89 -7.58
CA HIS A 105 -13.75 3.70 -6.16
C HIS A 105 -14.65 4.51 -5.23
N VAL A 106 -15.28 5.59 -5.73
CA VAL A 106 -16.28 6.37 -5.00
C VAL A 106 -17.64 5.70 -5.10
N ARG A 107 -18.08 5.37 -6.33
CA ARG A 107 -19.43 4.82 -6.58
C ARG A 107 -19.61 3.37 -6.13
N ALA A 108 -18.53 2.60 -6.10
CA ALA A 108 -18.51 1.18 -5.79
C ALA A 108 -17.29 0.86 -4.91
N THR A 109 -17.20 1.54 -3.78
CA THR A 109 -16.09 1.37 -2.83
C THR A 109 -15.98 -0.06 -2.28
N CYS A 110 -14.75 -0.52 -2.09
CA CYS A 110 -14.41 -1.78 -1.41
C CYS A 110 -13.98 -1.59 0.04
N PHE A 111 -13.90 -0.34 0.50
CA PHE A 111 -13.58 -0.08 1.89
C PHE A 111 -14.72 -0.58 2.80
N PRO A 112 -14.37 -1.01 4.02
CA PRO A 112 -15.36 -1.42 5.01
C PRO A 112 -16.45 -0.36 5.20
N HIS A 113 -17.69 -0.82 5.39
CA HIS A 113 -18.86 0.03 5.65
C HIS A 113 -19.16 1.09 4.57
N GLY A 114 -18.65 0.92 3.34
CA GLY A 114 -18.87 1.91 2.29
C GLY A 114 -18.12 3.23 2.53
N CYS A 115 -17.11 3.22 3.40
CA CYS A 115 -16.27 4.37 3.66
C CYS A 115 -15.47 4.77 2.40
N VAL A 116 -15.28 6.05 2.15
CA VAL A 116 -14.24 6.53 1.23
C VAL A 116 -13.46 7.59 2.00
N PRO A 117 -12.17 7.33 2.32
CA PRO A 117 -11.36 8.28 3.07
C PRO A 117 -11.26 9.63 2.37
N ALA A 118 -11.21 10.72 3.15
CA ALA A 118 -11.13 12.09 2.66
C ALA A 118 -10.03 12.32 1.60
N ALA A 119 -8.89 11.63 1.73
CA ALA A 119 -7.76 11.73 0.80
C ALA A 119 -8.07 11.27 -0.64
N ILE A 120 -9.12 10.47 -0.84
CA ILE A 120 -9.53 9.96 -2.16
C ILE A 120 -11.01 10.20 -2.48
N ALA A 121 -11.67 11.01 -1.66
CA ALA A 121 -13.07 11.37 -1.79
C ALA A 121 -13.22 12.75 -2.44
N PRO A 122 -14.33 12.99 -3.17
CA PRO A 122 -14.63 14.31 -3.71
C PRO A 122 -14.75 15.36 -2.60
N PHE A 123 -14.35 16.58 -2.93
CA PHE A 123 -14.32 17.75 -2.02
C PHE A 123 -13.46 17.53 -0.78
N HIS A 124 -12.54 16.56 -0.84
CA HIS A 124 -11.70 16.15 0.29
C HIS A 124 -12.52 15.81 1.54
N LYS A 125 -13.76 15.36 1.34
CA LYS A 125 -14.71 15.07 2.42
C LYS A 125 -15.00 13.57 2.47
N GLN A 126 -14.74 12.97 3.62
CA GLN A 126 -15.02 11.57 3.85
C GLN A 126 -16.46 11.22 3.49
N ILE A 127 -16.64 10.09 2.80
CA ILE A 127 -17.95 9.49 2.53
C ILE A 127 -18.12 8.28 3.45
N GLY A 128 -19.30 8.11 4.04
CA GLY A 128 -19.59 7.02 4.96
C GLY A 128 -18.87 7.15 6.31
N VAL A 129 -19.02 6.12 7.15
CA VAL A 129 -18.39 6.04 8.47
C VAL A 129 -17.12 5.20 8.35
N CYS A 130 -15.98 5.86 8.31
CA CYS A 130 -14.68 5.21 8.38
C CYS A 130 -14.37 4.93 9.84
N THR A 131 -14.68 3.73 10.33
CA THR A 131 -14.20 3.30 11.64
C THR A 131 -12.69 3.10 11.52
N PRO A 132 -11.86 3.74 12.38
CA PRO A 132 -10.46 3.36 12.46
C PRO A 132 -10.37 1.87 12.82
N PRO A 133 -9.33 1.15 12.37
CA PRO A 133 -9.12 -0.24 12.78
C PRO A 133 -9.09 -0.29 14.32
N GLU A 134 -9.87 -1.22 14.91
CA GLU A 134 -9.85 -1.46 16.35
C GLU A 134 -8.40 -1.64 16.82
N GLY A 135 -7.92 -0.74 17.67
CA GLY A 135 -6.57 -0.79 18.25
C GLY A 135 -5.64 0.40 17.96
N THR A 136 -6.04 1.38 17.14
CA THR A 136 -5.37 2.70 17.18
C THR A 136 -6.05 3.56 18.23
N ASP A 137 -5.61 3.44 19.48
CA ASP A 137 -5.95 4.43 20.50
C ASP A 137 -5.51 5.81 20.00
N PRO A 138 -6.39 6.84 20.04
CA PRO A 138 -5.99 8.18 19.69
C PRO A 138 -4.86 8.59 20.64
N GLU A 139 -3.67 8.82 20.09
CA GLU A 139 -2.54 9.36 20.83
C GLU A 139 -3.03 10.59 21.59
N PRO A 140 -3.01 10.59 22.94
CA PRO A 140 -3.49 11.73 23.69
C PRO A 140 -2.58 12.91 23.38
N ASN A 141 -3.16 13.93 22.71
CA ASN A 141 -2.52 15.23 22.51
C ASN A 141 -2.01 15.73 23.87
N SER A 142 -0.71 15.56 24.08
CA SER A 142 -0.03 16.10 25.24
C SER A 142 0.09 17.60 25.00
N SER A 143 -0.79 18.35 25.66
CA SER A 143 -0.73 19.82 25.77
C SER A 143 0.35 20.23 26.76
#